data_AF-A0A527E395-F1
#
_entry.id   AF-A0A527E395-F1
#
_cell.length_a   1.000
_cell.length_b   1.000
_cell.length_c   1.000
_cell.angle_alpha   90.00
_cell.angle_beta   90.00
_cell.angle_gamma   90.00
#
_symmetry.space_group_name_H-M   'P 1'
#
loop_
_entity.id
_entity.type
_entity.pdbx_description
1 polymer ?
#
loop_
_entity_poly.entity_id
_entity_poly.type
_entity_poly.pdbx_seq_one_letter_code
_entity_poly.pdbx_strand_id
1 'polypeptide(L)' 'FQADGKAAYLFGSIDARADVGDLVRFAKLYASLADGWCSSGQRPAGLAGKTLARIPGNLASNSR' A
#
# COMPACT_ATOMS: atom_id res chain seq x y z
N PHE A 1 -0.46 -4.81 -2.21
CA PHE A 1 0.78 -4.69 -1.41
C PHE A 1 0.51 -5.23 -0.02
N GLN A 2 1.28 -6.23 0.40
CA GLN A 2 1.17 -6.85 1.72
C GLN A 2 2.55 -7.38 2.11
N ALA A 3 2.85 -7.33 3.40
CA ALA A 3 3.99 -7.96 4.04
C ALA A 3 3.63 -8.24 5.50
N ASP A 4 4.35 -9.15 6.15
CA ASP A 4 4.12 -9.48 7.55
C ASP A 4 4.36 -8.27 8.46
N GLY A 5 3.48 -8.07 9.43
CA GLY A 5 3.50 -6.92 10.33
C GLY A 5 3.15 -5.57 9.67
N LYS A 6 2.87 -5.54 8.36
CA LYS A 6 2.54 -4.32 7.63
C LYS A 6 1.07 -4.28 7.22
N ALA A 7 0.54 -3.06 7.12
CA ALA A 7 -0.77 -2.82 6.54
C ALA A 7 -0.86 -3.36 5.11
N ALA A 8 -2.02 -3.91 4.74
CA ALA A 8 -2.29 -4.41 3.39
C ALA A 8 -3.09 -3.38 2.59
N TYR A 9 -2.70 -3.22 1.33
CA TYR A 9 -3.35 -2.32 0.36
C TYR A 9 -3.79 -3.10 -0.87
N LEU A 10 -5.08 -2.97 -1.20
CA LEU A 10 -5.66 -3.47 -2.43
C LEU A 10 -6.07 -2.28 -3.31
N PHE A 11 -5.57 -2.27 -4.55
CA PHE A 11 -5.96 -1.31 -5.56
C PHE A 11 -6.79 -2.01 -6.65
N GLY A 12 -7.84 -1.34 -7.11
CA GLY A 12 -8.72 -1.78 -8.19
C GLY A 12 -8.70 -0.79 -9.35
N SER A 13 -9.37 -1.17 -10.45
CA SER A 13 -9.48 -0.32 -11.66
C SER A 13 -8.13 0.21 -12.14
N ILE A 14 -7.10 -0.65 -12.09
CA ILE A 14 -5.74 -0.32 -12.49
C ILE A 14 -5.62 -0.42 -14.01
N ASP A 15 -5.14 0.64 -14.63
CA ASP A 15 -4.62 0.62 -15.99
C ASP A 15 -3.11 0.39 -15.93
N ALA A 16 -2.64 -0.70 -16.54
CA ALA A 16 -1.25 -1.10 -16.46
C ALA A 16 -0.28 -0.08 -17.08
N ARG A 17 -0.69 0.70 -18.09
CA ARG A 17 0.18 1.71 -18.72
C ARG A 17 0.15 3.02 -17.96
N ALA A 18 -1.03 3.48 -17.56
CA ALA A 18 -1.18 4.77 -16.89
C ALA A 18 -0.70 4.72 -15.43
N ASP A 19 -0.91 3.62 -14.72
CA ASP A 19 -0.71 3.56 -13.26
C ASP A 19 0.62 2.94 -12.83
N VAL A 20 1.39 2.32 -13.74
CA VAL A 20 2.63 1.62 -13.37
C VAL A 20 3.62 2.54 -12.64
N GLY A 21 3.72 3.80 -13.06
CA GLY A 21 4.59 4.78 -12.39
C GLY A 21 4.17 5.04 -10.95
N ASP A 22 2.87 5.14 -10.70
CA ASP A 22 2.33 5.34 -9.35
C ASP A 22 2.41 4.08 -8.49
N LEU A 23 2.22 2.89 -9.08
CA LEU A 23 2.42 1.62 -8.38
C LEU A 23 3.87 1.46 -7.94
N VAL A 24 4.85 1.83 -8.78
CA VAL A 24 6.28 1.82 -8.41
C VAL A 24 6.57 2.86 -7.32
N ARG A 25 6.02 4.07 -7.42
CA ARG A 25 6.15 5.10 -6.37
C ARG A 25 5.58 4.61 -5.04
N PHE A 26 4.40 3.99 -5.07
CA PHE A 26 3.78 3.41 -3.89
C PHE A 26 4.61 2.25 -3.32
N ALA A 27 5.15 1.37 -4.17
CA ALA A 27 6.01 0.27 -3.74
C ALA A 27 7.22 0.76 -2.94
N LYS A 28 7.89 1.82 -3.43
CA LYS A 28 9.03 2.43 -2.76
C LYS A 28 8.64 3.06 -1.42
N LEU A 29 7.55 3.82 -1.38
CA LEU A 29 7.00 4.37 -0.14
C LEU A 29 6.68 3.25 0.86
N TYR A 30 5.94 2.23 0.44
CA TYR A 30 5.53 1.10 1.27
C TYR A 30 6.73 0.34 1.85
N ALA A 31 7.80 0.16 1.06
CA ALA A 31 9.04 -0.46 1.52
C ALA A 31 9.70 0.35 2.65
N SER A 32 9.66 1.68 2.58
CA SER A 32 10.25 2.57 3.61
C SER A 32 9.48 2.65 4.92
N LEU A 33 8.20 2.24 4.94
CA LEU A 33 7.34 2.33 6.12
C LEU A 33 7.46 1.05 6.97
N ALA A 34 7.76 1.19 8.26
CA ALA A 34 7.96 0.05 9.17
C ALA A 34 6.68 -0.81 9.31
N ASP A 35 5.53 -0.17 9.50
CA ASP A 35 4.20 -0.78 9.63
C ASP A 35 3.41 -0.78 8.32
N GLY A 36 4.03 -0.31 7.22
CA GLY A 36 3.38 -0.15 5.92
C GLY A 36 2.24 0.87 5.89
N TRP A 37 1.97 1.61 6.98
CA TRP A 37 0.84 2.51 7.04
C TRP A 37 1.19 3.88 6.45
N CYS A 38 0.41 4.30 5.45
CA CYS A 38 0.50 5.62 4.86
C CYS A 38 -0.84 6.37 4.95
N SER A 39 -0.76 7.68 5.18
CA SER A 39 -1.91 8.58 5.12
C SER A 39 -2.40 8.76 3.67
N SER A 40 -3.61 9.30 3.51
CA SER A 40 -4.16 9.59 2.18
C SER A 40 -3.30 10.57 1.38
N GLY A 41 -2.78 11.62 2.02
CA GLY A 41 -1.95 12.64 1.37
C GLY A 41 -0.57 12.16 0.92
N GLN A 42 -0.09 11.04 1.45
CA GLN A 42 1.18 10.43 1.04
C GLN A 42 1.04 9.45 -0.13
N ARG A 43 -0.19 9.07 -0.51
CA ARG A 43 -0.40 8.17 -1.65
C ARG A 43 -0.22 8.93 -2.97
N PRO A 44 0.42 8.30 -3.97
CA PRO A 44 0.49 8.90 -5.30
C PRO A 44 -0.91 9.18 -5.85
N ALA A 45 -1.09 10.36 -6.47
CA ALA A 45 -2.40 10.87 -6.86
C ALA A 45 -3.15 9.94 -7.83
N GLY A 46 -2.45 9.26 -8.75
CA GLY A 46 -3.09 8.32 -9.69
C GLY A 46 -3.67 7.05 -9.04
N LEU A 47 -3.33 6.76 -7.78
CA LEU A 47 -3.94 5.68 -6.99
C LEU A 47 -5.02 6.19 -6.03
N ALA A 48 -5.21 7.52 -5.92
CA ALA A 48 -6.32 8.10 -5.16
C ALA A 48 -7.64 7.69 -5.82
N GLY A 49 -8.63 7.31 -5.01
CA GLY A 49 -9.92 6.77 -5.51
C GLY A 49 -9.85 5.32 -6.03
N LYS A 50 -8.66 4.77 -6.30
CA LYS A 50 -8.46 3.37 -6.74
C LYS A 50 -8.18 2.40 -5.61
N THR A 51 -8.14 2.86 -4.36
CA THR A 51 -7.88 2.01 -3.19
C THR A 51 -9.17 1.35 -2.72
N LEU A 52 -9.31 0.05 -2.98
CA LEU A 52 -10.47 -0.73 -2.58
C LEU A 52 -10.44 -1.10 -1.10
N ALA A 53 -9.24 -1.37 -0.57
CA ALA A 53 -9.07 -1.71 0.83
C ALA A 53 -7.74 -1.21 1.38
N ARG A 54 -7.76 -0.79 2.64
CA ARG A 54 -6.58 -0.56 3.47
C ARG A 54 -6.83 -1.25 4.80
N ILE A 55 -6.15 -2.36 5.01
CA ILE A 55 -6.33 -3.23 6.17
C ILE A 55 -5.13 -3.01 7.09
N PRO A 56 -5.32 -2.66 8.38
CA PRO A 56 -4.22 -2.57 9.33
C PRO A 56 -3.40 -3.86 9.35
N GLY A 57 -2.09 -3.74 9.53
CA GLY A 57 -1.25 -4.92 9.75
C GLY A 57 -1.71 -5.59 11.03
N ASN A 58 -1.93 -6.90 11.00
CA ASN A 58 -1.96 -7.62 12.26
C ASN A 58 -0.58 -7.45 12.89
N LEU A 59 -0.55 -7.06 14.17
CA LEU A 59 0.62 -7.35 15.00
C LEU A 59 0.85 -8.86 14.82
N ALA A 60 1.91 -9.24 14.12
CA ALA A 60 2.33 -10.62 14.11
C ALA A 60 2.39 -11.00 15.58
N SER A 61 1.52 -11.91 16.01
CA SER A 61 1.70 -12.54 17.31
C SER A 61 3.09 -13.16 17.20
N ASN A 62 4.01 -12.62 17.98
CA ASN A 62 5.37 -13.13 18.05
C ASN A 62 5.24 -14.53 18.67
N SER A 63 4.92 -15.52 17.85
CA SER A 63 4.95 -16.92 18.24
C SER A 63 6.41 -17.24 18.53
N ARG A 64 6.62 -17.44 19.83
CA ARG A 64 7.87 -17.70 20.54
C ARG A 64 8.83 -18.61 19.80
#